data_AF-A0A1S1TF25-F1
#
_entry.id   AF-A0A1S1TF25-F1
#
_cell.length_a   1.000
_cell.length_b   1.000
_cell.length_c   1.000
_cell.angle_alpha   90.00
_cell.angle_beta   90.00
_cell.angle_gamma   90.00
#
_symmetry.space_group_name_H-M   'P 1'
#
loop_
_entity.id
_entity.type
_entity.pdbx_description
1 polymer ?
#
loop_
_entity_poly.entity_id
_entity_poly.type
_entity_poly.pdbx_seq_one_letter_code
_entity_poly.pdbx_strand_id
1 'polypeptide(L)'
;MFAQSLSLITRNFWLFAVIVSIMAGFFVFEDVSGSEPSKGTYVTWIFLSFWMQNAVISGKEKISGDAGRPHGLWSFLWKNLVLIFSSMILPVILPILLGFYNLIFIILVAILFMAGAFAILGTWPVSNAARGDTSLAAAWRRGATGFWVRFFRLVAGYVVPAFLSLLLIVPLHPGAVGDNVGMTDPVVVRLLLFYLLTISINLIGTVYVSVVIARSYLAGDQKSGQPAVGLAE
;
A
#
# COMPACT_ATOMS: atom_id res chain seq x y z
N MET A 1 10.42 -0.51 -12.93
CA MET A 1 9.33 -0.66 -11.94
C MET A 1 8.38 0.51 -12.01
N PHE A 2 8.83 1.76 -11.90
CA PHE A 2 7.96 2.94 -12.01
C PHE A 2 7.17 3.03 -13.32
N ALA A 3 7.81 2.89 -14.48
CA ALA A 3 7.10 2.87 -15.78
C ALA A 3 6.03 1.76 -15.86
N GLN A 4 6.29 0.59 -15.26
CA GLN A 4 5.32 -0.50 -15.19
C GLN A 4 4.15 -0.14 -14.27
N SER A 5 4.41 0.50 -13.13
CA SER A 5 3.37 1.01 -12.24
C SER A 5 2.47 2.01 -12.95
N LEU A 6 3.03 2.95 -13.72
CA LEU A 6 2.26 3.89 -14.52
C LEU A 6 1.43 3.18 -15.61
N SER A 7 2.02 2.20 -16.32
CA SER A 7 1.29 1.39 -17.32
C SER A 7 0.11 0.64 -16.69
N LEU A 8 0.29 0.04 -15.50
CA LEU A 8 -0.80 -0.61 -14.78
C LEU A 8 -1.90 0.38 -14.38
N ILE A 9 -1.51 1.59 -13.97
CA ILE A 9 -2.45 2.67 -13.63
C ILE A 9 -3.28 3.06 -14.84
N THR A 10 -2.64 3.37 -15.96
CA THR A 10 -3.34 3.81 -17.17
C THR A 10 -4.25 2.72 -17.74
N ARG A 11 -3.81 1.46 -17.73
CA ARG A 11 -4.58 0.32 -18.25
C ARG A 11 -5.76 -0.08 -17.38
N ASN A 12 -5.71 0.21 -16.08
CA ASN A 12 -6.79 -0.08 -15.13
C ASN A 12 -7.41 1.19 -14.55
N PHE A 13 -7.40 2.29 -15.32
CA PHE A 13 -7.83 3.62 -14.86
C PHE A 13 -9.19 3.61 -14.15
N TRP A 14 -10.15 2.82 -14.63
CA TRP A 14 -11.47 2.68 -14.00
C TRP A 14 -11.42 2.15 -12.56
N LEU A 15 -10.58 1.14 -12.28
CA LEU A 15 -10.40 0.63 -10.92
C LEU A 15 -9.87 1.72 -10.00
N PHE A 16 -8.92 2.52 -10.49
CA PHE A 16 -8.34 3.62 -9.74
C PHE A 16 -9.33 4.75 -9.51
N ALA A 17 -10.13 5.11 -10.51
CA ALA A 17 -11.20 6.08 -10.38
C ALA A 17 -12.22 5.64 -9.32
N VAL A 18 -12.63 4.36 -9.33
CA VAL A 18 -13.54 3.81 -8.31
C VAL A 18 -12.92 3.88 -6.91
N ILE A 19 -11.65 3.50 -6.75
CA ILE A 19 -10.96 3.56 -5.45
C ILE A 19 -10.88 5.00 -4.95
N VAL A 20 -10.47 5.95 -5.80
CA VAL A 20 -10.40 7.37 -5.43
C VAL A 20 -11.79 7.89 -5.02
N SER A 21 -12.85 7.54 -5.75
CA SER A 21 -14.22 7.90 -5.41
C SER A 21 -14.68 7.31 -4.07
N ILE A 22 -14.35 6.04 -3.77
CA ILE A 22 -14.63 5.42 -2.48
C ILE A 22 -13.91 6.17 -1.35
N MET A 23 -12.63 6.49 -1.54
CA MET A 23 -11.85 7.22 -0.54
C MET A 23 -12.34 8.65 -0.33
N ALA A 24 -12.79 9.31 -1.40
CA ALA A 24 -13.45 10.61 -1.33
C ALA A 24 -14.76 10.50 -0.54
N GLY A 25 -15.55 9.45 -0.80
CA GLY A 25 -16.77 9.15 -0.05
C GLY A 25 -16.51 8.95 1.44
N PHE A 26 -15.42 8.28 1.83
CA PHE A 26 -15.04 8.16 3.25
C PHE A 26 -14.73 9.52 3.88
N PHE A 27 -14.01 10.40 3.18
CA PHE A 27 -13.74 11.75 3.69
C PHE A 27 -15.01 12.58 3.88
N VAL A 28 -15.92 12.54 2.90
CA VAL A 28 -17.23 13.20 3.01
C VAL A 28 -18.03 12.63 4.18
N PHE A 29 -18.01 11.31 4.34
CA PHE A 29 -18.71 10.65 5.44
C PHE A 29 -18.12 11.03 6.80
N GLU A 30 -16.80 11.08 6.93
CA GLU A 30 -16.10 11.49 8.16
C GLU A 30 -16.47 12.93 8.56
N ASP A 31 -16.47 13.85 7.58
CA ASP A 31 -16.87 15.25 7.78
C ASP A 31 -18.33 15.38 8.26
N VAL A 32 -19.25 14.64 7.62
CA VAL A 32 -20.69 14.71 7.95
C VAL A 32 -21.03 13.99 9.27
N SER A 33 -20.35 12.87 9.56
CA SER A 33 -20.66 12.03 10.74
C SER A 33 -19.90 12.44 12.00
N GLY A 34 -18.84 13.23 11.86
CA GLY A 34 -17.91 13.53 12.96
C GLY A 34 -17.15 12.30 13.47
N SER A 35 -17.17 11.18 12.72
CA SER A 35 -16.51 9.95 13.12
C SER A 35 -15.02 9.97 12.78
N GLU A 36 -14.19 9.30 13.60
CA GLU A 36 -12.76 9.12 13.35
C GLU A 36 -12.44 8.41 12.01
N PRO A 37 -11.21 8.61 11.49
CA PRO A 37 -10.80 8.11 10.18
C PRO A 37 -11.10 6.63 9.95
N SER A 38 -11.71 6.35 8.79
CA SER A 38 -12.39 5.10 8.54
C SER A 38 -11.41 3.92 8.44
N LYS A 39 -11.69 2.86 9.21
CA LYS A 39 -11.04 1.55 9.10
C LYS A 39 -11.15 0.97 7.67
N GLY A 40 -12.11 1.46 6.88
CA GLY A 40 -12.33 1.09 5.48
C GLY A 40 -11.20 1.48 4.54
N THR A 41 -10.51 2.59 4.82
CA THR A 41 -9.38 3.08 4.01
C THR A 41 -8.25 2.04 3.94
N TYR A 42 -7.89 1.43 5.07
CA TYR A 42 -6.84 0.38 5.12
C TYR A 42 -7.20 -0.85 4.30
N VAL A 43 -8.46 -1.29 4.39
CA VAL A 43 -8.95 -2.44 3.64
C VAL A 43 -8.83 -2.17 2.15
N THR A 44 -9.25 -1.00 1.68
CA THR A 44 -9.14 -0.60 0.27
C THR A 44 -7.70 -0.62 -0.23
N TRP A 45 -6.72 -0.16 0.58
CA TRP A 45 -5.31 -0.23 0.22
C TRP A 45 -4.79 -1.67 0.06
N ILE A 46 -5.17 -2.56 0.97
CA ILE A 46 -4.77 -3.98 0.89
C ILE A 46 -5.40 -4.63 -0.36
N PHE A 47 -6.67 -4.36 -0.64
CA PHE A 47 -7.37 -4.86 -1.83
C PHE A 47 -6.71 -4.36 -3.12
N LEU A 48 -6.38 -3.08 -3.20
CA LEU A 48 -5.64 -2.53 -4.34
C LEU A 48 -4.31 -3.27 -4.51
N SER A 49 -3.56 -3.47 -3.41
CA SER A 49 -2.28 -4.17 -3.48
C SER A 49 -2.43 -5.61 -3.97
N PHE A 50 -3.44 -6.34 -3.50
CA PHE A 50 -3.75 -7.69 -3.99
C PHE A 50 -3.91 -7.73 -5.51
N TRP A 51 -4.79 -6.87 -6.04
CA TRP A 51 -5.09 -6.84 -7.46
C TRP A 51 -3.88 -6.42 -8.31
N MET A 52 -3.09 -5.45 -7.84
CA MET A 52 -1.87 -5.03 -8.53
C MET A 52 -0.81 -6.12 -8.55
N GLN A 53 -0.60 -6.81 -7.43
CA GLN A 53 0.35 -7.91 -7.36
C GLN A 53 -0.09 -9.07 -8.25
N ASN A 54 -1.38 -9.41 -8.23
CA ASN A 54 -1.94 -10.46 -9.08
C ASN A 54 -1.81 -10.13 -10.58
N ALA A 55 -2.06 -8.87 -10.98
CA ALA A 55 -1.88 -8.41 -12.36
C ALA A 55 -0.41 -8.56 -12.82
N VAL A 56 0.55 -8.22 -11.96
CA VAL A 56 1.98 -8.39 -12.28
C VAL A 56 2.39 -9.86 -12.41
N ILE A 57 1.89 -10.72 -11.51
CA ILE A 57 2.26 -12.15 -11.46
C ILE A 57 1.63 -12.91 -12.63
N SER A 58 0.35 -12.67 -12.89
CA SER A 58 -0.37 -13.31 -14.00
C SER A 58 0.09 -12.84 -15.38
N GLY A 59 0.90 -11.78 -15.46
CA GLY A 59 1.27 -11.14 -16.72
C GLY A 59 0.11 -10.41 -17.42
N LYS A 60 -1.09 -10.44 -16.83
CA LYS A 60 -2.27 -9.74 -17.34
C LYS A 60 -2.25 -8.31 -16.84
N GLU A 61 -1.85 -7.39 -17.71
CA GLU A 61 -1.77 -5.96 -17.35
C GLU A 61 -3.14 -5.31 -17.15
N LYS A 62 -4.23 -5.97 -17.58
CA LYS A 62 -5.61 -5.55 -17.35
C LYS A 62 -6.31 -6.55 -16.44
N ILE A 63 -6.92 -6.06 -15.36
CA ILE A 63 -7.76 -6.85 -14.46
C ILE A 63 -9.11 -7.02 -15.18
N SER A 64 -9.23 -8.10 -15.97
CA SER A 64 -10.47 -8.45 -16.65
C SER A 64 -11.52 -8.93 -15.66
N GLY A 65 -12.78 -8.51 -15.85
CA GLY A 65 -13.93 -8.92 -15.02
C GLY A 65 -14.29 -10.40 -15.11
N ASP A 66 -13.61 -11.18 -15.96
CA ASP A 66 -13.63 -12.64 -15.91
C ASP A 66 -12.80 -13.13 -14.73
N ALA A 67 -13.42 -13.16 -13.56
CA ALA A 67 -12.79 -13.74 -12.38
C ALA A 67 -13.83 -14.46 -11.54
N GLY A 68 -13.79 -15.80 -11.61
CA GLY A 68 -14.15 -16.59 -10.44
C GLY A 68 -13.40 -16.09 -9.19
N ARG A 69 -13.87 -16.48 -8.01
CA ARG A 69 -13.33 -16.00 -6.72
C ARG A 69 -11.80 -15.92 -6.75
N PRO A 70 -11.19 -14.73 -6.50
CA PRO A 70 -9.75 -14.57 -6.58
C PRO A 70 -9.06 -15.54 -5.61
N HIS A 71 -8.30 -16.47 -6.18
CA HIS A 71 -7.66 -17.53 -5.42
C HIS A 71 -6.63 -16.93 -4.46
N GLY A 72 -6.62 -17.40 -3.20
CA GLY A 72 -5.66 -16.93 -2.20
C GLY A 72 -5.93 -15.54 -1.61
N LEU A 73 -7.01 -14.84 -1.98
CA LEU A 73 -7.36 -13.52 -1.44
C LEU A 73 -7.37 -13.51 0.08
N TRP A 74 -8.12 -14.43 0.72
CA TRP A 74 -8.23 -14.46 2.18
C TRP A 74 -6.89 -14.65 2.87
N SER A 75 -6.06 -15.55 2.33
CA SER A 75 -4.73 -15.81 2.88
C SER A 75 -3.77 -14.64 2.63
N PHE A 76 -3.90 -13.93 1.50
CA PHE A 76 -3.19 -12.69 1.24
C PHE A 76 -3.56 -11.59 2.24
N LEU A 77 -4.86 -11.39 2.48
CA LEU A 77 -5.36 -10.41 3.45
C LEU A 77 -4.79 -10.70 4.84
N TRP A 78 -4.95 -11.93 5.32
CA TRP A 78 -4.47 -12.34 6.64
C TRP A 78 -2.95 -12.14 6.80
N LYS A 79 -2.14 -12.59 5.83
CA LYS A 79 -0.68 -12.45 5.91
C LYS A 79 -0.23 -10.98 5.85
N ASN A 80 -0.91 -10.13 5.06
CA ASN A 80 -0.64 -8.70 5.06
C ASN A 80 -1.00 -8.05 6.40
N LEU A 81 -2.14 -8.41 6.99
CA LEU A 81 -2.52 -7.91 8.32
C LEU A 81 -1.47 -8.28 9.36
N VAL A 82 -1.03 -9.55 9.38
CA VAL A 82 0.04 -10.01 10.29
C VAL A 82 1.32 -9.19 10.07
N LEU A 83 1.73 -8.97 8.83
CA LEU A 83 2.92 -8.15 8.53
C LEU A 83 2.76 -6.69 8.96
N ILE A 84 1.62 -6.06 8.68
CA ILE A 84 1.36 -4.66 9.05
C ILE A 84 1.37 -4.53 10.58
N PHE A 85 0.59 -5.35 11.29
CA PHE A 85 0.53 -5.26 12.74
C PHE A 85 1.87 -5.56 13.40
N SER A 86 2.57 -6.63 12.98
CA SER A 86 3.89 -6.96 13.52
C SER A 86 4.94 -5.88 13.24
N SER A 87 4.87 -5.24 12.07
CA SER A 87 5.84 -4.23 11.65
C SER A 87 5.52 -2.81 12.08
N MET A 88 4.32 -2.53 12.62
CA MET A 88 3.96 -1.20 13.12
C MET A 88 3.86 -1.15 14.65
N ILE A 89 3.34 -2.18 15.31
CA ILE A 89 3.12 -2.14 16.76
C ILE A 89 4.44 -2.04 17.51
N LEU A 90 5.39 -2.93 17.21
CA LEU A 90 6.68 -2.99 17.89
C LEU A 90 7.51 -1.68 17.75
N PRO A 91 7.72 -1.11 16.54
CA PRO A 91 8.50 0.11 16.39
C PRO A 91 7.77 1.39 16.82
N VAL A 92 6.46 1.34 17.09
CA VAL A 92 5.74 2.45 17.73
C VAL A 92 5.88 2.37 19.25
N ILE A 93 5.69 1.17 19.84
CA ILE A 93 5.77 0.98 21.29
C ILE A 93 7.20 1.20 21.80
N LEU A 94 8.22 0.69 21.09
CA LEU A 94 9.60 0.72 21.57
C LEU A 94 10.14 2.14 21.83
N PRO A 95 10.03 3.13 20.91
CA PRO A 95 10.43 4.50 21.19
C PRO A 95 9.67 5.13 22.37
N ILE A 96 8.37 4.85 22.48
CA ILE A 96 7.53 5.38 23.58
C ILE A 96 8.03 4.85 24.93
N LEU A 97 8.33 3.54 25.02
CA LEU A 97 8.88 2.93 26.22
C LEU A 97 10.28 3.46 26.57
N LEU A 98 11.05 3.87 25.57
CA LEU A 98 12.36 4.50 25.73
C LEU A 98 12.28 6.01 26.01
N GLY A 99 11.08 6.58 26.16
CA GLY A 99 10.87 8.00 26.48
C GLY A 99 10.91 8.94 25.28
N PHE A 100 10.84 8.43 24.04
CA PHE A 100 10.71 9.26 22.84
C PHE A 100 9.24 9.49 22.51
N TYR A 101 8.81 10.76 22.58
CA TYR A 101 7.42 11.16 22.31
C TYR A 101 7.26 12.00 21.03
N ASN A 102 8.32 12.17 20.25
CA ASN A 102 8.25 12.90 18.98
C ASN A 102 7.49 12.07 17.94
N LEU A 103 6.26 12.48 17.62
CA LEU A 103 5.38 11.77 16.71
C LEU A 103 5.98 11.58 15.30
N ILE A 104 6.67 12.60 14.77
CA ILE A 104 7.31 12.52 13.45
C ILE A 104 8.40 11.45 13.45
N PHE A 105 9.21 11.42 14.51
CA PHE A 105 10.24 10.41 14.68
C PHE A 105 9.64 9.00 14.78
N ILE A 106 8.61 8.83 15.60
CA ILE A 106 7.92 7.54 15.76
C ILE A 106 7.35 7.04 14.42
N ILE A 107 6.69 7.92 13.66
CA ILE A 107 6.14 7.59 12.33
C ILE A 107 7.26 7.20 11.37
N LEU A 108 8.38 7.94 11.34
CA LEU A 108 9.51 7.64 10.48
C LEU A 108 10.11 6.26 10.80
N VAL A 109 10.33 5.96 12.09
CA VAL A 109 10.83 4.66 12.55
C VAL A 109 9.86 3.54 12.16
N ALA A 110 8.56 3.74 12.34
CA ALA A 110 7.54 2.77 11.94
C ALA A 110 7.55 2.50 10.42
N ILE A 111 7.66 3.54 9.59
CA ILE A 111 7.75 3.39 8.12
C ILE A 111 9.00 2.62 7.72
N LEU A 112 10.17 2.94 8.32
CA LEU A 112 11.41 2.23 8.03
C LEU A 112 11.33 0.76 8.43
N PHE A 113 10.76 0.46 9.59
CA PHE A 113 10.60 -0.90 10.06
C PHE A 113 9.61 -1.69 9.19
N MET A 114 8.51 -1.05 8.78
CA MET A 114 7.55 -1.60 7.82
C MET A 114 8.22 -1.91 6.48
N ALA A 115 9.01 -0.96 5.92
CA ALA A 115 9.75 -1.19 4.70
C ALA A 115 10.75 -2.36 4.84
N GLY A 116 11.40 -2.51 6.00
CA GLY A 116 12.26 -3.65 6.32
C GLY A 116 11.51 -4.97 6.36
N ALA A 117 10.39 -5.02 7.07
CA ALA A 117 9.54 -6.21 7.17
C ALA A 117 9.01 -6.64 5.80
N PHE A 118 8.53 -5.70 4.99
CA PHE A 118 8.08 -5.98 3.62
C PHE A 118 9.25 -6.29 2.66
N ALA A 119 10.45 -5.77 2.89
CA ALA A 119 11.62 -6.14 2.09
C ALA A 119 11.97 -7.63 2.28
N ILE A 120 11.90 -8.10 3.51
CA ILE A 120 12.23 -9.49 3.85
C ILE A 120 11.05 -10.44 3.57
N LEU A 121 9.88 -10.12 4.11
CA LEU A 121 8.72 -11.01 4.16
C LEU A 121 7.59 -10.60 3.22
N GLY A 122 7.71 -9.49 2.49
CA GLY A 122 6.65 -9.01 1.59
C GLY A 122 6.30 -9.99 0.46
N THR A 123 7.17 -10.96 0.16
CA THR A 123 6.87 -12.05 -0.78
C THR A 123 5.96 -13.14 -0.20
N TRP A 124 5.73 -13.14 1.13
CA TRP A 124 4.95 -14.17 1.83
C TRP A 124 3.43 -14.10 1.56
N PRO A 125 2.78 -12.92 1.54
CA PRO A 125 1.39 -12.83 1.10
C PRO A 125 1.25 -13.18 -0.39
N VAL A 126 2.22 -12.75 -1.20
CA VAL A 126 2.23 -12.91 -2.66
C VAL A 126 2.22 -14.37 -3.10
N SER A 127 2.95 -15.22 -2.39
CA SER A 127 3.10 -16.64 -2.75
C SER A 127 1.78 -17.39 -2.83
N ASN A 128 0.78 -17.00 -2.03
CA ASN A 128 -0.55 -17.61 -2.09
C ASN A 128 -1.31 -17.21 -3.35
N ALA A 129 -1.20 -15.95 -3.76
CA ALA A 129 -1.78 -15.48 -5.00
C ALA A 129 -1.08 -16.12 -6.21
N ALA A 130 0.23 -16.37 -6.10
CA ALA A 130 1.06 -16.98 -7.14
C ALA A 130 1.10 -18.52 -7.15
N ARG A 131 0.40 -19.21 -6.22
CA ARG A 131 0.44 -20.67 -6.02
C ARG A 131 1.85 -21.27 -5.81
N GLY A 132 2.81 -20.50 -5.30
CA GLY A 132 4.15 -20.98 -4.97
C GLY A 132 4.32 -21.35 -3.49
N ASP A 133 5.56 -21.61 -3.07
CA ASP A 133 5.87 -21.97 -1.68
C ASP A 133 5.41 -20.86 -0.71
N THR A 134 4.48 -21.22 0.16
CA THR A 134 3.77 -20.33 1.08
C THR A 134 4.41 -20.24 2.46
N SER A 135 5.53 -20.95 2.68
CA SER A 135 6.26 -20.96 3.93
C SER A 135 6.94 -19.62 4.20
N LEU A 136 7.02 -19.25 5.48
CA LEU A 136 7.70 -18.03 5.93
C LEU A 136 9.21 -18.12 5.70
N ALA A 137 9.79 -19.32 5.81
CA ALA A 137 11.19 -19.58 5.50
C ALA A 137 11.52 -19.33 4.01
N ALA A 138 10.65 -19.77 3.09
CA ALA A 138 10.82 -19.47 1.68
C ALA A 138 10.71 -17.98 1.38
N ALA A 139 9.78 -17.27 2.02
CA ALA A 139 9.69 -15.82 1.92
C ALA A 139 10.95 -15.13 2.44
N TRP A 140 11.46 -15.50 3.61
CA TRP A 140 12.71 -15.00 4.16
C TRP A 140 13.89 -15.21 3.20
N ARG A 141 14.06 -16.40 2.64
CA ARG A 141 15.12 -16.71 1.67
C ARG A 141 15.04 -15.83 0.42
N ARG A 142 13.83 -15.61 -0.11
CA ARG A 142 13.57 -14.68 -1.22
C ARG A 142 13.79 -13.22 -0.83
N GLY A 143 13.61 -12.87 0.43
CA GLY A 143 13.82 -11.53 0.99
C GLY A 143 15.27 -11.17 1.25
N ALA A 144 16.01 -12.09 1.84
CA ALA A 144 17.42 -11.92 2.18
C ALA A 144 18.27 -11.64 0.94
N THR A 145 17.94 -12.31 -0.17
CA THR A 145 18.61 -12.11 -1.45
C THR A 145 18.15 -10.80 -2.11
N GLY A 146 18.96 -9.75 -1.95
CA GLY A 146 18.66 -8.42 -2.49
C GLY A 146 17.84 -7.53 -1.55
N PHE A 147 17.88 -7.82 -0.25
CA PHE A 147 17.22 -7.04 0.81
C PHE A 147 17.41 -5.54 0.62
N TRP A 148 18.66 -5.04 0.53
CA TRP A 148 18.95 -3.61 0.47
C TRP A 148 18.30 -2.91 -0.73
N VAL A 149 18.40 -3.50 -1.91
CA VAL A 149 17.80 -2.94 -3.13
C VAL A 149 16.27 -2.87 -2.98
N ARG A 150 15.66 -3.90 -2.40
CA ARG A 150 14.20 -3.91 -2.17
C ARG A 150 13.79 -2.94 -1.08
N PHE A 151 14.56 -2.89 0.01
CA PHE A 151 14.35 -1.97 1.12
C PHE A 151 14.33 -0.52 0.65
N PHE A 152 15.36 -0.06 -0.06
CA PHE A 152 15.39 1.32 -0.57
C PHE A 152 14.25 1.62 -1.56
N ARG A 153 13.85 0.64 -2.37
CA ARG A 153 12.67 0.79 -3.25
C ARG A 153 11.38 0.91 -2.44
N LEU A 154 11.20 0.10 -1.40
CA LEU A 154 10.02 0.18 -0.53
C LEU A 154 10.00 1.48 0.27
N VAL A 155 11.14 1.89 0.82
CA VAL A 155 11.29 3.20 1.47
C VAL A 155 10.91 4.32 0.50
N ALA A 156 11.43 4.32 -0.73
CA ALA A 156 11.03 5.32 -1.73
C ALA A 156 9.52 5.26 -2.04
N GLY A 157 8.97 4.06 -2.16
CA GLY A 157 7.54 3.83 -2.43
C GLY A 157 6.60 4.26 -1.31
N TYR A 158 7.06 4.29 -0.05
CA TYR A 158 6.27 4.78 1.09
C TYR A 158 6.57 6.23 1.43
N VAL A 159 7.84 6.61 1.53
CA VAL A 159 8.29 7.92 2.01
C VAL A 159 8.04 9.01 0.98
N VAL A 160 8.31 8.77 -0.32
CA VAL A 160 8.14 9.82 -1.33
C VAL A 160 6.67 10.24 -1.45
N PRO A 161 5.69 9.32 -1.58
CA PRO A 161 4.28 9.71 -1.60
C PRO A 161 3.82 10.37 -0.31
N ALA A 162 4.25 9.87 0.86
CA ALA A 162 3.91 10.47 2.15
C ALA A 162 4.47 11.90 2.27
N PHE A 163 5.73 12.12 1.88
CA PHE A 163 6.36 13.42 1.91
C PHE A 163 5.67 14.41 0.96
N LEU A 164 5.37 13.99 -0.28
CA LEU A 164 4.62 14.81 -1.23
C LEU A 164 3.21 15.16 -0.71
N SER A 165 2.54 14.21 -0.06
CA SER A 165 1.24 14.44 0.58
C SER A 165 1.33 15.48 1.70
N LEU A 166 2.36 15.39 2.54
CA LEU A 166 2.61 16.39 3.59
C LEU A 166 2.85 17.78 3.00
N LEU A 167 3.64 17.89 1.94
CA LEU A 167 3.87 19.18 1.26
C LEU A 167 2.59 19.79 0.67
N LEU A 168 1.61 18.97 0.30
CA LEU A 168 0.32 19.43 -0.20
C LEU A 168 -0.63 19.87 0.92
N ILE A 169 -0.57 19.21 2.08
CA ILE A 169 -1.49 19.45 3.20
C ILE A 169 -0.97 20.54 4.16
N VAL A 170 0.35 20.60 4.42
CA VAL A 170 0.95 21.56 5.36
C VAL A 170 0.61 23.03 5.04
N PRO A 171 0.60 23.49 3.78
CA PRO A 171 0.20 24.86 3.43
C PRO A 171 -1.28 25.17 3.72
N LEU A 172 -2.12 24.14 3.89
CA LEU A 172 -3.55 24.27 4.18
C LEU A 172 -3.84 24.25 5.68
N HIS A 173 -2.81 24.12 6.53
CA HIS A 173 -2.97 24.16 7.97
C HIS A 173 -2.70 25.56 8.52
N PRO A 174 -3.76 26.37 8.70
CA PRO A 174 -3.76 27.39 9.74
C PRO A 174 -5.06 27.29 10.58
N GLY A 175 -5.06 27.86 11.78
CA GLY A 175 -6.24 28.05 12.63
C GLY A 175 -7.30 28.95 11.98
N ALA A 176 -7.89 28.51 10.86
CA ALA A 176 -8.77 29.26 9.97
C ALA A 176 -10.07 28.49 9.65
N VAL A 177 -10.36 27.39 10.34
CA VAL A 177 -11.64 26.69 10.27
C VAL A 177 -12.28 26.85 11.64
N GLY A 178 -13.18 27.82 11.78
CA GLY A 178 -14.06 27.88 12.95
C GLY A 178 -15.01 26.67 12.93
N ASP A 179 -15.52 26.27 14.09
CA ASP A 179 -16.20 24.99 14.33
C ASP A 179 -17.50 24.71 13.52
N ASN A 180 -17.83 25.49 12.48
CA ASN A 180 -19.08 25.38 11.71
C ASN A 180 -18.89 25.63 10.20
N VAL A 181 -17.86 25.04 9.58
CA VAL A 181 -17.67 25.15 8.13
C VAL A 181 -18.33 23.96 7.42
N GLY A 182 -19.47 24.19 6.77
CA GLY A 182 -20.15 23.19 5.96
C GLY A 182 -19.53 23.00 4.57
N MET A 183 -19.89 21.91 3.88
CA MET A 183 -19.35 21.52 2.56
C MET A 183 -19.45 22.55 1.42
N THR A 184 -20.30 23.57 1.56
CA THR A 184 -20.44 24.66 0.58
C THR A 184 -19.37 25.73 0.71
N ASP A 185 -18.57 25.71 1.79
CA ASP A 185 -17.48 26.66 1.96
C ASP A 185 -16.36 26.37 0.94
N PRO A 186 -15.89 27.38 0.19
CA PRO A 186 -14.73 27.28 -0.69
C PRO A 186 -13.49 26.63 -0.05
N VAL A 187 -13.34 26.74 1.28
CA VAL A 187 -12.26 26.11 2.05
C VAL A 187 -12.40 24.58 2.06
N VAL A 188 -13.60 24.04 2.27
CA VAL A 188 -13.84 22.58 2.28
C VAL A 188 -13.66 22.00 0.89
N VAL A 189 -14.14 22.69 -0.15
CA VAL A 189 -13.93 22.26 -1.54
C VAL A 189 -12.44 22.22 -1.89
N ARG A 190 -11.65 23.21 -1.44
CA ARG A 190 -10.18 23.18 -1.61
C ARG A 190 -9.55 22.01 -0.86
N LEU A 191 -9.90 21.81 0.41
CA LEU A 191 -9.40 20.68 1.21
C LEU A 191 -9.70 19.33 0.54
N LEU A 192 -10.90 19.15 0.00
CA LEU A 192 -11.29 17.96 -0.74
C LEU A 192 -10.40 17.74 -1.97
N LEU A 193 -10.11 18.78 -2.76
CA LEU A 193 -9.22 18.66 -3.93
C LEU A 193 -7.80 18.23 -3.55
N PHE A 194 -7.25 18.81 -2.48
CA PHE A 194 -5.91 18.43 -2.00
C PHE A 194 -5.90 17.04 -1.37
N TYR A 195 -6.98 16.64 -0.72
CA TYR A 195 -7.17 15.28 -0.23
C TYR A 195 -7.24 14.26 -1.38
N LEU A 196 -7.99 14.54 -2.44
CA LEU A 196 -8.05 13.72 -3.66
C LEU A 196 -6.67 13.58 -4.32
N LEU A 197 -5.91 14.68 -4.39
CA LEU A 197 -4.54 14.67 -4.91
C LEU A 197 -3.61 13.81 -4.03
N THR A 198 -3.74 13.94 -2.72
CA THR A 198 -3.00 13.14 -1.73
C THR A 198 -3.31 11.65 -1.87
N ILE A 199 -4.59 11.26 -1.97
CA ILE A 199 -4.97 9.86 -2.20
C ILE A 199 -4.35 9.35 -3.50
N SER A 200 -4.42 10.15 -4.57
CA SER A 200 -3.89 9.77 -5.88
C SER A 200 -2.38 9.52 -5.84
N ILE A 201 -1.63 10.36 -5.12
CA ILE A 201 -0.18 10.19 -4.92
C ILE A 201 0.12 8.93 -4.11
N ASN A 202 -0.58 8.71 -3.00
CA ASN A 202 -0.41 7.50 -2.18
C ASN A 202 -0.79 6.22 -2.93
N LEU A 203 -1.74 6.32 -3.86
CA LEU A 203 -2.15 5.25 -4.72
C LEU A 203 -1.07 4.88 -5.72
N ILE A 204 -0.39 5.86 -6.34
CA ILE A 204 0.80 5.61 -7.16
C ILE A 204 1.88 4.90 -6.33
N GLY A 205 2.11 5.35 -5.10
CA GLY A 205 3.01 4.70 -4.14
C GLY A 205 2.67 3.24 -3.87
N THR A 206 1.40 2.97 -3.59
CA THR A 206 0.89 1.62 -3.30
C THR A 206 1.05 0.69 -4.50
N VAL A 207 0.76 1.16 -5.72
CA VAL A 207 0.98 0.40 -6.95
C VAL A 207 2.48 0.13 -7.14
N TYR A 208 3.33 1.12 -6.91
CA TYR A 208 4.78 0.95 -7.01
C TYR A 208 5.30 -0.12 -6.04
N VAL A 209 4.94 -0.03 -4.77
CA VAL A 209 5.29 -1.03 -3.73
C VAL A 209 4.81 -2.42 -4.15
N SER A 210 3.57 -2.53 -4.63
CA SER A 210 2.98 -3.78 -5.11
C SER A 210 3.78 -4.39 -6.26
N VAL A 211 4.20 -3.57 -7.24
CA VAL A 211 5.05 -4.00 -8.35
C VAL A 211 6.43 -4.45 -7.87
N VAL A 212 7.05 -3.71 -6.94
CA VAL A 212 8.37 -4.06 -6.37
C VAL A 212 8.31 -5.44 -5.72
N ILE A 213 7.28 -5.68 -4.90
CA ILE A 213 7.09 -6.94 -4.18
C ILE A 213 6.83 -8.09 -5.17
N ALA A 214 5.89 -7.91 -6.11
CA ALA A 214 5.54 -8.96 -7.07
C ALA A 214 6.71 -9.33 -8.01
N ARG A 215 7.47 -8.35 -8.49
CA ARG A 215 8.67 -8.62 -9.30
C ARG A 215 9.78 -9.29 -8.50
N SER A 216 9.90 -8.94 -7.23
CA SER A 216 10.84 -9.57 -6.33
C SER A 216 10.50 -11.03 -6.05
N TYR A 217 9.20 -11.34 -5.94
CA TYR A 217 8.70 -12.71 -5.87
C TYR A 217 9.12 -13.50 -7.11
N LEU A 218 8.82 -13.00 -8.31
CA LEU A 218 9.14 -13.68 -9.58
C LEU A 218 10.64 -13.92 -9.77
N ALA A 219 11.48 -12.94 -9.42
CA ALA A 219 12.94 -13.08 -9.48
C ALA A 219 13.47 -14.10 -8.45
N GLY A 220 12.80 -14.24 -7.30
CA GLY A 220 13.13 -15.24 -6.28
C GLY A 220 12.77 -16.66 -6.69
N ASP A 221 11.61 -16.85 -7.31
CA ASP A 221 11.19 -18.16 -7.84
C ASP A 221 12.13 -18.64 -8.96
N GLN A 222 12.46 -17.75 -9.93
CA GLN A 222 13.39 -18.06 -11.02
C GLN A 222 14.76 -18.52 -10.53
N LYS A 223 15.28 -17.93 -9.45
CA LYS A 223 16.58 -18.31 -8.86
C LYS A 223 16.52 -19.60 -8.05
N SER A 224 15.34 -19.98 -7.58
CA SER A 224 15.16 -21.17 -6.73
C SER A 224 15.02 -22.47 -7.53
N GLY A 225 15.00 -22.39 -8.87
CA GLY A 225 14.82 -23.54 -9.75
C GLY A 225 13.43 -24.21 -9.63
N GLN A 226 12.51 -23.62 -8.85
CA GLN A 226 11.11 -24.00 -8.90
C GLN A 226 10.58 -23.62 -10.28
N PRO A 227 9.90 -24.54 -11.00
CA PRO A 227 9.30 -24.19 -12.27
C PRO A 227 8.42 -22.98 -12.03
N ALA A 228 8.66 -21.90 -12.78
CA ALA A 228 7.72 -20.80 -12.87
C ALA A 228 6.37 -21.47 -13.10
N VAL A 229 5.47 -21.39 -12.11
CA VAL A 229 4.19 -22.09 -12.16
C VAL A 229 3.59 -21.70 -13.50
N GLY A 230 3.62 -22.68 -14.40
CA GLY A 230 3.09 -22.52 -15.72
C GLY A 230 1.68 -22.02 -15.54
N LEU A 231 1.36 -21.01 -16.33
CA LEU A 231 -0.02 -20.69 -16.67
C LEU A 231 -0.63 -21.96 -17.26
N ALA A 232 -1.06 -22.87 -16.40
CA ALA A 232 -1.90 -24.00 -16.76
C ALA A 232 -3.32 -23.44 -16.80
N GLU A 233 -3.70 -23.09 -18.03
CA GLU A 233 -5.05 -23.01 -18.62
C GLU A 233 -6.05 -22.05 -17.97
#